data_AF-A0A1M5JZG5-F1
#
_entry.id   AF-A0A1M5JZG5-F1
#
_cell.length_a   1.000
_cell.length_b   1.000
_cell.length_c   1.000
_cell.angle_alpha   90.00
_cell.angle_beta   90.00
_cell.angle_gamma   90.00
#
_symmetry.space_group_name_H-M   'P 1'
#
loop_
_entity.id
_entity.type
_entity.pdbx_description
1 polymer ?
#
loop_
_entity_poly.entity_id
_entity_poly.type
_entity_poly.pdbx_seq_one_letter_code
_entity_poly.pdbx_strand_id
1 'polypeptide(L)'
;MRVYVPATVAMLRRLVADGELSPVGGTAFALTPMLRESYATGDTEELEYAAMMDAARAALRLLATELEADADAPARRAVVSADVDDVQLRPDLDDAVVRLSGPVPLRVVAAVHVDLEAAEPAVRAAAAVIDAADLGDADAEFTLGDAEDHELAWYAPQELPFLLELM
;
A
#
# COMPACT_ATOMS: atom_id res chain seq x y z
N MET A 1 -6.66 15.33 5.20
CA MET A 1 -6.20 14.17 5.99
C MET A 1 -5.20 13.38 5.17
N ARG A 2 -4.25 12.70 5.84
CA ARG A 2 -3.32 11.80 5.16
C ARG A 2 -4.01 10.48 4.85
N VAL A 3 -3.84 9.99 3.61
CA VAL A 3 -4.26 8.66 3.18
C VAL A 3 -3.07 7.89 2.60
N TYR A 4 -3.16 6.58 2.67
CA TYR A 4 -2.17 5.61 2.22
C TYR A 4 -2.81 4.74 1.14
N VAL A 5 -2.39 4.91 -0.10
CA VAL A 5 -2.97 4.20 -1.24
C VAL A 5 -2.08 3.00 -1.59
N PRO A 6 -2.60 1.76 -1.54
CA PRO A 6 -1.86 0.60 -2.03
C PRO A 6 -1.57 0.76 -3.52
N ALA A 7 -0.33 0.47 -3.90
CA ALA A 7 0.13 0.63 -5.27
C ALA A 7 1.16 -0.44 -5.64
N THR A 8 1.38 -0.57 -6.94
CA THR A 8 2.45 -1.39 -7.54
C THR A 8 3.43 -0.49 -8.28
N VAL A 9 4.57 -1.04 -8.68
CA VAL A 9 5.57 -0.32 -9.49
C VAL A 9 4.95 0.17 -10.81
N ALA A 10 4.10 -0.65 -11.45
CA ALA A 10 3.39 -0.26 -12.66
C ALA A 10 2.46 0.95 -12.42
N MET A 11 1.74 0.97 -11.30
CA MET A 11 0.91 2.10 -10.90
C MET A 11 1.73 3.37 -10.63
N LEU A 12 2.92 3.25 -10.03
CA LEU A 12 3.83 4.38 -9.83
C LEU A 12 4.37 4.94 -11.15
N ARG A 13 4.72 4.08 -12.11
CA ARG A 13 5.10 4.53 -13.48
C ARG A 13 3.99 5.32 -14.13
N ARG A 14 2.74 4.90 -13.95
CA ARG A 14 1.57 5.62 -14.45
C ARG A 14 1.35 6.95 -13.71
N LEU A 15 1.53 6.99 -12.40
CA LEU A 15 1.46 8.24 -11.63
C LEU A 15 2.46 9.28 -12.14
N VAL A 16 3.69 8.87 -12.48
CA VAL A 16 4.71 9.76 -13.06
C VAL A 16 4.33 10.19 -14.49
N ALA A 17 3.82 9.28 -15.31
CA ALA A 17 3.48 9.57 -16.71
C ALA A 17 2.23 10.45 -16.86
N ASP A 18 1.16 10.12 -16.12
CA ASP A 18 -0.16 10.74 -16.25
C ASP A 18 -0.34 11.91 -15.25
N GLY A 19 0.50 11.98 -14.22
CA GLY A 19 0.41 12.99 -13.16
C GLY A 19 -0.67 12.70 -12.12
N GLU A 20 -1.29 11.52 -12.16
CA GLU A 20 -2.30 11.07 -11.21
C GLU A 20 -2.33 9.54 -11.07
N LEU A 21 -2.74 9.08 -9.88
CA LEU A 21 -2.93 7.67 -9.55
C LEU A 21 -4.43 7.39 -9.41
N SER A 22 -4.93 6.32 -10.03
CA SER A 22 -6.29 5.83 -9.78
C SER A 22 -6.25 4.63 -8.83
N PRO A 23 -6.67 4.77 -7.56
CA PRO A 23 -6.74 3.64 -6.63
C PRO A 23 -7.71 2.56 -7.14
N VAL A 24 -7.31 1.30 -7.09
CA VAL A 24 -8.18 0.17 -7.48
C VAL A 24 -9.40 0.14 -6.57
N GLY A 25 -10.60 0.21 -7.15
CA GLY A 25 -11.86 0.28 -6.40
C GLY A 25 -12.05 1.54 -5.56
N GLY A 26 -11.16 2.53 -5.66
CA GLY A 26 -11.11 3.71 -4.78
C GLY A 26 -10.56 3.41 -3.38
N THR A 27 -10.00 2.22 -3.13
CA THR A 27 -9.53 1.81 -1.80
C THR A 27 -8.26 2.54 -1.38
N ALA A 28 -8.26 3.08 -0.17
CA ALA A 28 -7.10 3.62 0.52
C ALA A 28 -7.24 3.38 2.03
N PHE A 29 -6.21 3.72 2.79
CA PHE A 29 -6.17 3.54 4.23
C PHE A 29 -5.85 4.87 4.90
N ALA A 30 -6.32 5.08 6.13
CA ALA A 30 -6.05 6.30 6.89
C ALA A 30 -6.21 6.04 8.38
N LEU A 31 -5.74 7.00 9.19
CA LEU A 31 -6.07 7.03 10.60
C LEU A 31 -7.54 7.42 10.81
N THR A 32 -8.43 6.43 10.72
CA THR A 32 -9.87 6.61 10.93
C THR A 32 -10.19 6.67 12.44
N PRO A 33 -11.40 7.12 12.82
CA PRO A 33 -11.88 6.97 14.18
C PRO A 33 -11.92 5.51 14.67
N MET A 34 -12.31 4.56 13.80
CA MET A 34 -12.37 3.14 14.16
C MET A 34 -10.99 2.56 14.46
N LEU A 35 -10.00 2.86 13.61
CA LEU A 35 -8.61 2.45 13.85
C LEU A 35 -8.06 3.06 15.14
N ARG A 36 -8.39 4.32 15.44
CA ARG A 36 -7.98 4.94 16.69
C ARG A 36 -8.60 4.26 17.91
N GLU A 37 -9.81 3.75 17.80
CA GLU A 37 -10.52 3.07 18.88
C GLU A 37 -10.06 1.61 19.08
N SER A 38 -9.59 0.93 18.03
CA SER A 38 -9.11 -0.46 18.13
C SER A 38 -7.76 -0.60 18.83
N TYR A 39 -6.97 0.48 18.88
CA TYR A 39 -5.72 0.53 19.63
C TYR A 39 -5.92 1.06 21.06
N ALA A 40 -5.45 0.29 22.05
CA ALA A 40 -5.53 0.70 23.46
C ALA A 40 -4.63 1.90 23.79
N THR A 41 -3.49 2.02 23.09
CA THR A 41 -2.50 3.08 23.22
C THR A 41 -1.84 3.29 21.87
N GLY A 42 -1.39 4.51 21.61
CA GLY A 42 -0.64 4.88 20.41
C GLY A 42 -0.79 6.37 20.16
N ASP A 43 0.29 7.05 19.79
CA ASP A 43 0.19 8.41 19.30
C ASP A 43 -0.31 8.47 17.85
N THR A 44 -0.50 9.67 17.32
CA THR A 44 -1.01 9.83 15.95
C THR A 44 -0.05 9.27 14.91
N GLU A 45 1.26 9.35 15.11
CA GLU A 45 2.27 8.89 14.16
C GLU A 45 2.32 7.36 14.13
N GLU A 46 2.27 6.72 15.31
CA GLU A 46 2.22 5.25 15.42
C GLU A 46 0.97 4.67 14.74
N LEU A 47 -0.19 5.30 14.92
CA LEU A 47 -1.44 4.83 14.29
C LEU A 47 -1.52 5.16 12.80
N GLU A 48 -0.89 6.24 12.36
CA GLU A 48 -0.71 6.55 10.94
C GLU A 48 0.21 5.54 10.26
N TYR A 49 1.28 5.10 10.94
CA TYR A 49 2.14 4.02 10.47
C TYR A 49 1.37 2.69 10.38
N ALA A 50 0.51 2.36 11.36
CA ALA A 50 -0.35 1.18 11.27
C ALA A 50 -1.23 1.19 10.00
N ALA A 51 -1.92 2.31 9.72
CA ALA A 51 -2.71 2.46 8.51
C ALA A 51 -1.89 2.34 7.22
N MET A 52 -0.63 2.81 7.23
CA MET A 52 0.31 2.65 6.11
C MET A 52 0.69 1.18 5.91
N MET A 53 0.89 0.42 6.99
CA MET A 53 1.20 -1.01 6.91
C MET A 53 0.00 -1.83 6.43
N ASP A 54 -1.23 -1.46 6.80
CA ASP A 54 -2.44 -2.07 6.22
C ASP A 54 -2.51 -1.82 4.69
N ALA A 55 -2.13 -0.62 4.24
CA ALA A 55 -2.00 -0.33 2.81
C ALA A 55 -0.90 -1.15 2.14
N ALA A 56 0.24 -1.38 2.81
CA ALA A 56 1.31 -2.22 2.27
C ALA A 56 0.86 -3.69 2.13
N ARG A 57 0.14 -4.23 3.13
CA ARG A 57 -0.50 -5.56 3.05
C ARG A 57 -1.53 -5.60 1.92
N ALA A 58 -2.33 -4.55 1.74
CA ALA A 58 -3.29 -4.46 0.64
C ALA A 58 -2.64 -4.44 -0.76
N ALA A 59 -1.43 -3.89 -0.88
CA ALA A 59 -0.67 -3.93 -2.13
C ALA A 59 -0.33 -5.37 -2.58
N LEU A 60 -0.25 -6.34 -1.66
CA LEU A 60 -0.03 -7.76 -2.02
C LEU A 60 -1.13 -8.32 -2.92
N ARG A 61 -2.39 -7.89 -2.76
CA ARG A 61 -3.50 -8.31 -3.62
C ARG A 61 -3.36 -7.77 -5.05
N LEU A 62 -2.84 -6.55 -5.17
CA LEU A 62 -2.54 -5.94 -6.47
C LEU A 62 -1.39 -6.67 -7.15
N LEU A 63 -0.32 -6.94 -6.39
CA LEU A 63 0.83 -7.69 -6.86
C LEU A 63 0.48 -9.14 -7.24
N ALA A 64 -0.39 -9.81 -6.49
CA ALA A 64 -0.86 -11.16 -6.83
C ALA A 64 -1.46 -11.18 -8.24
N THR A 65 -2.35 -10.22 -8.53
CA THR A 65 -2.97 -10.08 -9.86
C THR A 65 -1.94 -9.76 -10.95
N GLU A 66 -0.98 -8.86 -10.67
CA GLU A 66 0.06 -8.51 -11.63
C GLU A 66 1.01 -9.68 -11.91
N LEU A 67 1.42 -10.42 -10.88
CA LEU A 67 2.33 -11.56 -10.98
C LEU A 67 1.69 -12.77 -11.67
N GLU A 68 0.38 -12.94 -11.54
CA GLU A 68 -0.37 -13.92 -12.35
C GLU A 68 -0.34 -13.57 -13.85
N ALA A 69 -0.39 -12.29 -14.19
CA ALA A 69 -0.36 -11.82 -15.58
C ALA A 69 1.06 -11.78 -16.16
N ASP A 70 2.04 -11.41 -15.34
CA ASP A 70 3.45 -11.30 -15.68
C ASP A 70 4.33 -11.74 -14.50
N ALA A 71 4.87 -12.95 -14.58
CA ALA A 71 5.71 -13.51 -13.54
C ALA A 71 7.01 -12.72 -13.32
N ASP A 72 7.45 -11.93 -14.31
CA ASP A 72 8.66 -11.11 -14.21
C ASP A 72 8.37 -9.70 -13.67
N ALA A 73 7.12 -9.38 -13.33
CA ALA A 73 6.77 -8.11 -12.72
C ALA A 73 7.50 -7.92 -11.37
N PRO A 74 7.91 -6.68 -11.01
CA PRO A 74 8.60 -6.41 -9.75
C PRO A 74 7.69 -6.70 -8.56
N ALA A 75 8.06 -7.70 -7.75
CA ALA A 75 7.34 -8.06 -6.53
C ALA A 75 7.73 -7.12 -5.38
N ARG A 76 7.33 -5.85 -5.46
CA ARG A 76 7.60 -4.83 -4.44
C ARG A 76 6.32 -4.11 -4.07
N ARG A 77 5.98 -4.11 -2.78
CA ARG A 77 4.84 -3.33 -2.29
C ARG A 77 5.18 -1.86 -2.44
N ALA A 78 4.20 -1.07 -2.85
CA ALA A 78 4.29 0.37 -2.81
C ALA A 78 3.07 0.96 -2.09
N VAL A 79 3.29 2.05 -1.38
CA VAL A 79 2.25 2.82 -0.72
C VAL A 79 2.44 4.29 -1.07
N VAL A 80 1.39 4.93 -1.59
CA VAL A 80 1.40 6.36 -1.90
C VAL A 80 0.72 7.12 -0.76
N SER A 81 1.50 7.92 -0.06
CA SER A 81 1.05 8.81 1.01
C SER A 81 0.58 10.13 0.40
N ALA A 82 -0.69 10.48 0.55
CA ALA A 82 -1.28 11.67 -0.07
C ALA A 82 -2.19 12.46 0.89
N ASP A 83 -2.22 13.78 0.74
CA ASP A 83 -3.10 14.66 1.50
C ASP A 83 -4.39 14.95 0.71
N VAL A 84 -5.53 14.48 1.20
CA VAL A 84 -6.83 14.67 0.54
C VAL A 84 -7.84 15.33 1.47
N ASP A 85 -8.81 16.04 0.89
CA ASP A 85 -9.79 16.81 1.64
C ASP A 85 -10.96 15.95 2.17
N ASP A 86 -11.39 14.96 1.40
CA ASP A 86 -12.58 14.17 1.70
C ASP A 86 -12.40 12.70 1.33
N VAL A 87 -12.91 11.82 2.20
CA VAL A 87 -12.91 10.37 2.04
C VAL A 87 -14.19 9.80 2.64
N GLN A 88 -14.67 8.69 2.09
CA GLN A 88 -15.74 7.92 2.71
C GLN A 88 -15.14 6.83 3.62
N LEU A 89 -15.43 6.87 4.92
CA LEU A 89 -15.02 5.80 5.85
C LEU A 89 -15.71 4.48 5.49
N ARG A 90 -14.99 3.35 5.58
CA ARG A 90 -15.48 2.00 5.30
C ARG A 90 -15.14 1.02 6.44
N PRO A 91 -15.66 1.26 7.66
CA PRO A 91 -15.44 0.37 8.81
C PRO A 91 -16.10 -1.01 8.63
N ASP A 92 -16.90 -1.19 7.58
CA ASP A 92 -17.45 -2.48 7.17
C ASP A 92 -16.45 -3.35 6.41
N LEU A 93 -15.33 -2.79 5.94
CA LEU A 93 -14.25 -3.52 5.28
C LEU A 93 -13.09 -3.77 6.24
N ASP A 94 -12.60 -2.72 6.88
CA ASP A 94 -11.56 -2.80 7.92
C ASP A 94 -11.50 -1.47 8.69
N ASP A 95 -10.81 -1.47 9.83
CA ASP A 95 -10.69 -0.32 10.72
C ASP A 95 -10.08 0.89 10.02
N ALA A 96 -9.01 0.69 9.25
CA ALA A 96 -8.27 1.75 8.57
C ALA A 96 -8.84 2.15 7.19
N VAL A 97 -9.80 1.39 6.64
CA VAL A 97 -10.18 1.51 5.22
C VAL A 97 -11.06 2.74 4.97
N VAL A 98 -10.69 3.47 3.94
CA VAL A 98 -11.46 4.58 3.37
C VAL A 98 -11.61 4.40 1.86
N ARG A 99 -12.60 5.09 1.29
CA ARG A 99 -12.84 5.14 -0.14
C ARG A 99 -12.65 6.56 -0.66
N LEU A 100 -11.78 6.69 -1.65
CA LEU A 100 -11.54 7.92 -2.42
C LEU A 100 -12.59 8.05 -3.53
N SER A 101 -13.00 9.29 -3.79
CA SER A 101 -14.03 9.61 -4.80
C SER A 101 -13.48 9.73 -6.22
N GLY A 102 -12.16 9.77 -6.39
CA GLY A 102 -11.50 9.97 -7.67
C GLY A 102 -9.99 9.73 -7.62
N PRO A 103 -9.27 10.06 -8.71
CA PRO A 103 -7.83 9.89 -8.79
C PRO A 103 -7.10 10.82 -7.80
N VAL A 104 -5.92 10.38 -7.38
CA VAL A 104 -4.99 11.10 -6.51
C VAL A 104 -3.95 11.80 -7.39
N PRO A 105 -4.00 13.13 -7.54
CA PRO A 105 -3.04 13.84 -8.37
C PRO A 105 -1.66 13.91 -7.70
N LEU A 106 -0.59 13.85 -8.49
CA LEU A 106 0.79 13.87 -8.00
C LEU A 106 1.09 15.07 -7.09
N ARG A 107 0.43 16.22 -7.34
CA ARG A 107 0.61 17.45 -6.53
C ARG A 107 0.18 17.32 -5.06
N VAL A 108 -0.65 16.34 -4.72
CA VAL A 108 -1.07 16.09 -3.33
C VAL A 108 -0.39 14.87 -2.73
N VAL A 109 0.48 14.20 -3.48
CA VAL A 109 1.32 13.12 -2.97
C VAL A 109 2.41 13.76 -2.12
N ALA A 110 2.52 13.30 -0.89
CA ALA A 110 3.51 13.79 0.06
C ALA A 110 4.76 12.90 0.10
N ALA A 111 4.58 11.59 -0.10
CA ALA A 111 5.67 10.62 -0.16
C ALA A 111 5.20 9.33 -0.83
N VAL A 112 6.17 8.51 -1.24
CA VAL A 112 5.93 7.13 -1.65
C VAL A 112 6.85 6.22 -0.87
N HIS A 113 6.32 5.08 -0.46
CA HIS A 113 7.05 4.05 0.27
C HIS A 113 7.12 2.82 -0.59
N VAL A 114 8.31 2.26 -0.79
CA VAL A 114 8.52 1.12 -1.69
C VAL A 114 9.46 0.12 -1.05
N ASP A 115 9.13 -1.16 -1.16
CA ASP A 115 10.07 -2.23 -0.80
C ASP A 115 11.40 -2.10 -1.56
N LEU A 116 12.49 -2.44 -0.89
CA LEU A 116 13.81 -2.57 -1.51
C LEU A 116 13.94 -3.93 -2.21
N GLU A 117 14.92 -4.05 -3.12
CA GLU A 117 15.21 -5.29 -3.88
C GLU A 117 15.30 -6.54 -3.00
N ALA A 118 15.87 -6.41 -1.80
CA ALA A 118 16.03 -7.53 -0.86
C ALA A 118 14.70 -8.12 -0.37
N ALA A 119 13.59 -7.39 -0.45
CA ALA A 119 12.27 -7.85 -0.03
C ALA A 119 11.55 -8.67 -1.12
N GLU A 120 12.00 -8.61 -2.39
CA GLU A 120 11.28 -9.23 -3.51
C GLU A 120 10.96 -10.72 -3.33
N PRO A 121 11.88 -11.57 -2.82
CA PRO A 121 11.57 -12.98 -2.60
C PRO A 121 10.42 -13.18 -1.60
N ALA A 122 10.42 -12.43 -0.50
CA ALA A 122 9.40 -12.52 0.54
C ALA A 122 8.06 -11.97 0.05
N VAL A 123 8.07 -10.81 -0.61
CA VAL A 123 6.86 -10.18 -1.16
C VAL A 123 6.22 -11.06 -2.25
N ARG A 124 7.04 -11.70 -3.10
CA ARG A 124 6.54 -12.65 -4.11
C ARG A 124 5.88 -13.87 -3.46
N ALA A 125 6.47 -14.41 -2.41
CA ALA A 125 5.89 -15.53 -1.67
C ALA A 125 4.58 -15.12 -0.98
N ALA A 126 4.54 -13.95 -0.34
CA ALA A 126 3.36 -13.40 0.31
C ALA A 126 2.22 -13.13 -0.68
N ALA A 127 2.53 -12.53 -1.83
CA ALA A 127 1.55 -12.29 -2.89
C ALA A 127 0.92 -13.59 -3.42
N ALA A 128 1.68 -14.69 -3.46
CA ALA A 128 1.17 -15.99 -3.90
C ALA A 128 0.19 -16.65 -2.91
N VAL A 129 0.16 -16.21 -1.65
CA VAL A 129 -0.68 -16.81 -0.59
C VAL A 129 -1.66 -15.84 0.06
N ILE A 130 -1.75 -14.61 -0.44
CA ILE A 130 -2.59 -13.54 0.15
C ILE A 130 -4.07 -13.95 0.27
N ASP A 131 -4.63 -14.64 -0.74
CA ASP A 131 -6.01 -15.11 -0.71
C ASP A 131 -6.23 -16.20 0.36
N ALA A 132 -5.22 -17.04 0.62
CA ALA A 132 -5.30 -18.06 1.67
C ALA A 132 -5.20 -17.42 3.06
N ALA A 133 -4.34 -16.41 3.23
CA ALA A 133 -4.24 -15.62 4.45
C ALA A 133 -5.58 -14.90 4.75
N ASP A 134 -6.21 -14.30 3.73
CA ASP A 134 -7.53 -13.68 3.83
C ASP A 134 -8.64 -14.65 4.28
N LEU A 135 -8.49 -15.95 3.99
CA LEU A 135 -9.39 -17.01 4.43
C LEU A 135 -9.01 -17.61 5.79
N GLY A 136 -7.99 -17.06 6.45
CA GLY A 136 -7.55 -17.44 7.80
C GLY A 136 -6.55 -18.59 7.84
N ASP A 137 -5.84 -18.87 6.74
CA ASP A 137 -4.76 -19.87 6.74
C ASP A 137 -3.54 -19.35 7.52
N ALA A 138 -3.16 -20.08 8.57
CA ALA A 138 -2.10 -19.67 9.48
C ALA A 138 -0.69 -19.77 8.86
N ASP A 139 -0.47 -20.70 7.93
CA ASP A 139 0.83 -20.83 7.24
C ASP A 139 0.99 -19.69 6.22
N ALA A 140 -0.11 -19.29 5.58
CA ALA A 140 -0.16 -18.11 4.71
C ALA A 140 0.09 -16.82 5.50
N GLU A 141 -0.55 -16.62 6.66
CA GLU A 141 -0.30 -15.47 7.54
C GLU A 141 1.17 -15.42 8.00
N PHE A 142 1.78 -16.56 8.32
CA PHE A 142 3.21 -16.61 8.64
C PHE A 142 4.08 -16.12 7.45
N THR A 143 3.73 -16.53 6.23
CA THR A 143 4.46 -16.11 5.01
C THR A 143 4.28 -14.61 4.72
N LEU A 144 3.12 -14.03 5.03
CA LEU A 144 2.91 -12.58 4.96
C LEU A 144 3.84 -11.84 5.94
N GLY A 145 4.03 -12.39 7.14
CA GLY A 145 4.95 -11.86 8.15
C GLY A 145 6.38 -11.68 7.63
N ASP A 146 6.90 -12.64 6.85
CA ASP A 146 8.23 -12.52 6.24
C ASP A 146 8.35 -11.30 5.31
N ALA A 147 7.27 -10.92 4.61
CA ALA A 147 7.25 -9.70 3.81
C ALA A 147 7.09 -8.45 4.70
N GLU A 148 6.30 -8.53 5.76
CA GLU A 148 6.07 -7.43 6.73
C GLU A 148 7.32 -7.06 7.54
N ASP A 149 8.25 -8.00 7.73
CA ASP A 149 9.57 -7.75 8.34
C ASP A 149 10.48 -6.83 7.50
N HIS A 150 10.13 -6.62 6.23
CA HIS A 150 10.82 -5.66 5.37
C HIS A 150 10.18 -4.27 5.46
N GLU A 151 10.95 -3.30 5.95
CA GLU A 151 10.57 -1.88 5.93
C GLU A 151 10.52 -1.32 4.50
N LEU A 152 9.50 -0.50 4.23
CA LEU A 152 9.39 0.22 2.97
C LEU A 152 10.27 1.47 3.01
N ALA A 153 11.13 1.64 2.01
CA ALA A 153 11.96 2.83 1.88
C ALA A 153 11.13 4.06 1.52
N TRP A 154 11.41 5.19 2.16
CA TRP A 154 10.74 6.46 1.94
C TRP A 154 11.37 7.23 0.78
N TYR A 155 10.54 7.76 -0.12
CA TYR A 155 10.94 8.61 -1.23
C TYR A 155 10.07 9.85 -1.33
N ALA A 156 10.70 11.00 -1.61
CA ALA A 156 9.99 12.21 -1.97
C ALA A 156 9.37 12.07 -3.37
N PRO A 157 8.25 12.75 -3.68
CA PRO A 157 7.60 12.66 -4.98
C PRO A 157 8.52 13.01 -6.16
N GLN A 158 9.50 13.89 -5.97
CA GLN A 158 10.45 14.31 -6.98
C GLN A 158 11.51 13.24 -7.30
N GLU A 159 11.71 12.27 -6.41
CA GLU A 159 12.67 11.17 -6.59
C GLU A 159 12.07 10.01 -7.40
N LEU A 160 10.74 9.96 -7.53
CA LEU A 160 10.03 8.87 -8.20
C LEU A 160 10.50 8.58 -9.63
N PRO A 161 10.70 9.57 -10.52
CA PRO A 161 11.16 9.28 -11.88
C PRO A 161 12.51 8.56 -11.88
N PHE A 162 13.43 9.01 -11.03
CA PHE A 162 14.77 8.43 -10.92
C PHE A 162 14.74 7.04 -10.29
N LEU A 163 13.97 6.84 -9.22
CA LEU A 163 13.77 5.53 -8.60
C LEU A 163 13.29 4.50 -9.63
N LEU A 164 12.27 4.86 -10.41
CA LEU A 164 11.64 3.96 -11.37
C LEU A 164 12.53 3.64 -12.58
N GLU A 165 13.52 4.48 -12.92
CA GLU A 165 14.51 4.19 -13.96
C GLU A 165 15.53 3.12 -13.52
N LEU A 166 15.71 2.95 -12.19
CA LEU A 166 16.63 1.98 -11.61
C LEU A 166 15.99 0.62 -11.31
N MET A 167 14.69 0.48 -11.59
CA MET A 167 13.88 -0.73 -11.39
C MET A 167 13.47 -1.31 -12.73
#